data_AF-W8ZFF9-F1
#
_entry.id   AF-W8ZFF9-F1
#
_cell.length_a   1.000
_cell.length_b   1.000
_cell.length_c   1.000
_cell.angle_alpha   90.00
_cell.angle_beta   90.00
_cell.angle_gamma   90.00
#
_symmetry.space_group_name_H-M   'P 1'
#
loop_
_entity.id
_entity.type
_entity.pdbx_description
1 polymer ?
#
loop_
_entity_poly.entity_id
_entity_poly.type
_entity_poly.pdbx_seq_one_letter_code
_entity_poly.pdbx_strand_id
1 'polypeptide(L)'
;MVLSIDPVTKKAHLFSLLRDTYVSIPGHGKGRANEAIVQGGYKLSMQMISELTGLEIQYYIYTEFEGFKSLVDAIGGIDIDVEKRMKYTDNADGNRYDIDLQKGYQHLNGDQALQYVRFRHDATSDFTRTERQRKFLSAVAVKMQDLGNITKLSSIIRSVSPYVETNLSSDDMFKLGQLGFGLRNAGTAQLPPSDLLADEKIGGASVLTVRNEAKLRDYVQEVLTEDDSQPDPASNAGADNASNAGTGSP
;
A
#
# COMPACT_ATOMS: atom_id res chain seq x y z
N MET A 1 2.43 -0.60 6.16
CA MET A 1 1.09 -0.11 5.76
C MET A 1 0.08 -0.71 6.71
N VAL A 2 -1.08 -0.06 6.89
CA VAL A 2 -2.21 -0.56 7.68
C VAL A 2 -3.42 -0.61 6.76
N LEU A 3 -4.08 -1.76 6.69
CA LEU A 3 -5.34 -1.95 5.98
C LEU A 3 -6.44 -2.06 7.03
N SER A 4 -7.38 -1.11 7.02
CA SER A 4 -8.59 -1.17 7.84
C SER A 4 -9.74 -1.64 6.97
N ILE A 5 -10.50 -2.62 7.45
CA ILE A 5 -11.67 -3.17 6.77
C ILE A 5 -12.85 -3.11 7.73
N ASP A 6 -13.91 -2.41 7.32
CA ASP A 6 -15.20 -2.46 8.00
C ASP A 6 -16.08 -3.51 7.32
N PRO A 7 -16.38 -4.64 7.97
CA PRO A 7 -17.17 -5.72 7.38
C PRO A 7 -18.66 -5.36 7.23
N VAL A 8 -19.17 -4.36 7.97
CA VAL A 8 -20.57 -3.93 7.93
C VAL A 8 -20.78 -2.99 6.75
N THR A 9 -19.97 -1.94 6.64
CA THR A 9 -20.07 -0.97 5.55
C THR A 9 -19.36 -1.42 4.26
N LYS A 10 -18.55 -2.49 4.35
CA LYS A 10 -17.70 -3.02 3.27
C LYS A 10 -16.69 -1.99 2.75
N LYS A 11 -16.26 -1.06 3.60
CA LYS A 11 -15.25 -0.06 3.28
C LYS A 11 -13.86 -0.57 3.65
N ALA A 12 -12.89 -0.33 2.77
CA ALA A 12 -11.49 -0.58 3.02
C ALA A 12 -10.69 0.74 2.94
N HIS A 13 -9.89 1.02 3.97
CA HIS A 13 -8.99 2.17 4.03
C HIS A 13 -7.54 1.71 4.11
N LEU A 14 -6.67 2.32 3.31
CA LEU A 14 -5.25 1.97 3.28
C LEU A 14 -4.36 3.11 3.76
N PHE A 15 -3.67 2.90 4.87
CA PHE A 15 -2.74 3.86 5.46
C PHE A 15 -1.28 3.47 5.21
N SER A 16 -0.45 4.44 4.87
CA SER A 16 1.00 4.27 4.71
C SER A 16 1.76 5.08 5.76
N LEU A 17 2.29 4.40 6.77
CA LEU A 17 3.26 5.02 7.69
C LEU A 17 4.60 5.20 6.97
N LEU A 18 5.09 6.45 6.91
CA LEU A 18 6.43 6.74 6.39
C LEU A 18 7.47 6.06 7.31
N ARG A 19 8.41 5.34 6.70
CA ARG A 19 9.31 4.45 7.44
C ARG A 19 10.28 5.20 8.37
N ASP A 20 10.67 6.40 7.96
CA ASP A 20 11.67 7.23 8.63
C ASP A 20 11.02 8.22 9.61
N THR A 21 9.70 8.09 9.87
CA THR A 21 9.01 8.87 10.91
C THR A 21 9.59 8.53 12.27
N TYR A 22 10.03 9.55 13.00
CA TYR A 22 10.61 9.46 14.32
C TYR A 22 9.50 9.45 15.37
N VAL A 23 9.32 8.29 16.00
CA VAL A 23 8.17 7.98 16.87
C VAL A 23 8.65 7.32 18.15
N SER A 24 7.77 7.26 19.15
CA SER A 24 8.01 6.46 20.35
C SER A 24 7.90 4.97 20.01
N ILE A 25 8.92 4.21 20.36
CA ILE A 25 8.96 2.75 20.22
C ILE A 25 8.82 2.17 21.64
N PRO A 26 7.73 1.44 21.94
CA PRO A 26 7.44 0.96 23.29
C PRO A 26 8.60 0.15 23.89
N GLY A 27 9.13 0.60 25.03
CA GLY A 27 10.27 -0.06 25.69
C GLY A 27 11.66 0.22 25.10
N HIS A 28 11.76 0.98 23.99
CA HIS A 28 13.02 1.26 23.29
C HIS A 28 13.33 2.76 23.12
N GLY A 29 12.50 3.65 23.65
CA GLY A 29 12.68 5.10 23.55
C GLY A 29 12.12 5.65 22.24
N LYS A 30 12.77 6.65 21.63
CA LYS A 30 12.36 7.17 20.31
C LYS A 30 13.34 6.72 19.23
N GLY A 31 12.81 6.40 18.06
CA GLY A 31 13.57 5.95 16.90
C GLY A 31 12.75 6.09 15.63
N ARG A 32 13.32 5.72 14.48
CA ARG A 32 12.55 5.66 13.24
C ARG A 32 11.56 4.50 13.28
N ALA A 33 10.37 4.68 12.72
CA ALA A 33 9.30 3.68 12.76
C ALA A 33 9.75 2.30 12.24
N ASN A 34 10.64 2.27 11.24
CA ASN A 34 11.19 1.02 10.71
C ASN A 34 12.13 0.28 11.66
N GLU A 35 12.62 0.91 12.72
CA GLU A 35 13.46 0.24 13.72
C GLU A 35 12.66 -0.69 14.62
N ALA A 36 11.35 -0.48 14.77
CA ALA A 36 10.48 -1.30 15.62
C ALA A 36 10.49 -2.78 15.20
N ILE A 37 10.52 -3.08 13.90
CA ILE A 37 10.58 -4.46 13.40
C ILE A 37 11.95 -5.11 13.72
N VAL A 38 13.03 -4.33 13.69
CA VAL A 38 14.39 -4.82 13.99
C VAL A 38 14.55 -5.05 15.50
N GLN A 39 13.95 -4.19 16.32
CA GLN A 39 14.11 -4.20 17.77
C GLN A 39 13.22 -5.25 18.46
N GLY A 40 12.00 -5.48 17.95
CA GLY A 40 11.02 -6.35 18.62
C GLY A 40 10.06 -7.07 17.68
N GLY A 41 10.42 -7.17 16.39
CA GLY A 41 9.62 -7.89 15.39
C GLY A 41 8.26 -7.26 15.13
N TYR A 42 7.36 -8.06 14.58
CA TYR A 42 6.03 -7.63 14.17
C TYR A 42 5.18 -7.18 15.38
N LYS A 43 5.33 -7.80 16.55
CA LYS A 43 4.57 -7.43 17.76
C LYS A 43 4.86 -5.99 18.20
N LEU A 44 6.14 -5.62 18.26
CA LEU A 44 6.53 -4.26 18.63
C LEU A 44 6.10 -3.25 17.56
N SER A 45 6.18 -3.64 16.28
CA SER A 45 5.71 -2.79 15.17
C SER A 45 4.20 -2.54 15.24
N MET A 46 3.42 -3.58 15.52
CA MET A 46 1.96 -3.47 15.72
C MET A 46 1.66 -2.54 16.90
N GLN A 47 2.32 -2.73 18.05
CA GLN A 47 2.10 -1.91 19.23
C GLN A 47 2.46 -0.43 18.98
N MET A 48 3.61 -0.17 18.36
CA MET A 48 4.03 1.19 18.00
C MET A 48 3.01 1.87 17.09
N ILE A 49 2.53 1.16 16.06
CA ILE A 49 1.50 1.69 15.15
C ILE A 49 0.19 1.94 15.91
N SER A 50 -0.22 1.02 16.77
CA SER A 50 -1.44 1.18 17.58
C SER A 50 -1.37 2.42 18.48
N GLU A 51 -0.26 2.62 19.20
CA GLU A 51 -0.07 3.78 20.08
C GLU A 51 0.01 5.10 19.28
N LEU A 52 0.67 5.09 18.12
CA LEU A 52 0.79 6.25 17.26
C LEU A 52 -0.55 6.68 16.65
N THR A 53 -1.32 5.72 16.15
CA THR A 53 -2.53 5.97 15.36
C THR A 53 -3.83 5.91 16.16
N GLY A 54 -3.79 5.31 17.36
CA GLY A 54 -4.99 5.01 18.15
C GLY A 54 -5.81 3.83 17.61
N LEU A 55 -5.32 3.12 16.59
CA LEU A 55 -5.99 1.95 16.02
C LEU A 55 -5.61 0.67 16.77
N GLU A 56 -6.55 -0.27 16.89
CA GLU A 56 -6.22 -1.62 17.32
C GLU A 56 -5.74 -2.46 16.12
N ILE A 57 -4.43 -2.71 16.07
CA ILE A 57 -3.85 -3.58 15.04
C ILE A 57 -4.03 -5.05 15.45
N GLN A 58 -4.98 -5.73 14.81
CA GLN A 58 -5.38 -7.11 15.12
C GLN A 58 -4.48 -8.16 14.44
N TYR A 59 -4.10 -7.89 13.20
CA TYR A 59 -3.38 -8.82 12.34
C TYR A 59 -2.17 -8.17 11.67
N TYR A 60 -1.18 -8.99 11.31
CA TYR A 60 -0.04 -8.57 10.49
C TYR A 60 0.19 -9.53 9.32
N ILE A 61 0.78 -9.01 8.25
CA ILE A 61 1.28 -9.80 7.13
C ILE A 61 2.70 -9.30 6.88
N TYR A 62 3.67 -10.19 6.99
CA TYR A 62 5.07 -9.95 6.66
C TYR A 62 5.51 -10.88 5.54
N THR A 63 6.19 -10.35 4.53
CA THR A 63 6.69 -11.13 3.40
C THR A 63 7.97 -10.50 2.86
N GLU A 64 8.83 -11.35 2.30
CA GLU A 64 10.05 -10.94 1.62
C GLU A 64 9.83 -10.83 0.11
N PHE A 65 10.86 -10.43 -0.64
CA PHE A 65 10.75 -10.18 -2.07
C PHE A 65 10.32 -11.40 -2.88
N GLU A 66 10.82 -12.60 -2.56
CA GLU A 66 10.39 -13.82 -3.26
C GLU A 66 8.92 -14.14 -3.01
N GLY A 67 8.44 -13.90 -1.78
CA GLY A 67 7.03 -14.05 -1.45
C GLY A 67 6.13 -13.05 -2.15
N PHE A 68 6.55 -11.79 -2.20
CA PHE A 68 5.88 -10.74 -2.96
C PHE A 68 5.73 -11.13 -4.44
N LYS A 69 6.81 -11.58 -5.08
CA LYS A 69 6.77 -11.98 -6.49
C LYS A 69 5.83 -13.15 -6.72
N SER A 70 5.94 -14.18 -5.87
CA SER A 70 5.11 -15.38 -5.94
C SER A 70 3.63 -15.07 -5.76
N LEU A 71 3.28 -14.13 -4.86
CA LEU A 71 1.92 -13.64 -4.66
C LEU A 71 1.37 -13.00 -5.93
N VAL A 72 2.12 -12.09 -6.55
CA VAL A 72 1.69 -11.38 -7.77
C VAL A 72 1.50 -12.37 -8.92
N ASP A 73 2.41 -13.33 -9.08
CA ASP A 73 2.28 -14.33 -10.14
C ASP A 73 1.10 -15.28 -9.89
N ALA A 74 0.82 -15.62 -8.62
CA ALA A 74 -0.31 -16.49 -8.25
C ALA A 74 -1.69 -15.87 -8.59
N ILE A 75 -1.80 -14.54 -8.57
CA ILE A 75 -3.02 -13.81 -8.96
C ILE A 75 -3.07 -13.47 -10.46
N GLY A 76 -2.05 -13.92 -11.22
CA GLY A 76 -1.94 -13.75 -12.66
C GLY A 76 -1.43 -12.38 -13.08
N GLY A 77 -0.52 -11.77 -12.30
CA GLY A 77 0.00 -10.43 -12.54
C GLY A 77 -0.99 -9.32 -12.22
N ILE A 78 -0.56 -8.07 -12.42
CA ILE A 78 -1.37 -6.88 -12.14
C ILE A 78 -1.24 -5.84 -13.25
N ASP A 79 -2.30 -5.05 -13.45
CA ASP A 79 -2.29 -3.95 -14.41
C ASP A 79 -2.02 -2.63 -13.70
N ILE A 80 -0.96 -1.92 -14.12
CA ILE A 80 -0.56 -0.64 -13.54
C ILE A 80 -0.22 0.35 -14.64
N ASP A 81 -0.71 1.58 -14.50
CA ASP A 81 -0.18 2.73 -15.23
C ASP A 81 1.14 3.20 -14.62
N VAL A 82 2.27 2.88 -15.26
CA VAL A 82 3.59 3.31 -14.80
C VAL A 82 3.81 4.77 -15.20
N GLU A 83 3.91 5.65 -14.21
CA GLU A 83 3.80 7.09 -14.42
C GLU A 83 4.98 7.69 -15.19
N LYS A 84 6.14 7.02 -15.19
CA LYS A 84 7.32 7.41 -15.93
C LYS A 84 8.27 6.24 -16.17
N ARG A 85 9.24 6.43 -17.06
CA ARG A 85 10.35 5.49 -17.24
C ARG A 85 11.09 5.31 -15.91
N MET A 86 11.16 4.08 -15.41
CA MET A 86 11.90 3.70 -14.21
C MET A 86 13.10 2.86 -14.60
N LYS A 87 14.28 3.48 -14.60
CA LYS A 87 15.55 2.78 -14.87
C LYS A 87 16.50 2.97 -13.70
N TYR A 88 16.96 1.87 -13.12
CA TYR A 88 17.97 1.87 -12.07
C TYR A 88 18.74 0.55 -12.11
N THR A 89 20.06 0.62 -12.08
CA THR A 89 20.94 -0.56 -12.06
C THR A 89 21.88 -0.43 -10.88
N ASP A 90 22.02 -1.51 -10.12
CA ASP A 90 22.88 -1.56 -8.94
C ASP A 90 23.60 -2.90 -8.85
N ASN A 91 24.92 -2.84 -8.84
CA ASN A 91 25.75 -4.04 -8.82
C ASN A 91 25.90 -4.64 -7.43
N ALA A 92 25.44 -3.97 -6.36
CA ALA A 92 25.55 -4.46 -4.99
C ALA A 92 24.88 -5.84 -4.79
N ASP A 93 23.79 -6.09 -5.52
CA ASP A 93 23.06 -7.36 -5.49
C ASP A 93 23.32 -8.22 -6.73
N GLY A 94 24.42 -7.97 -7.45
CA GLY A 94 24.73 -8.64 -8.72
C GLY A 94 23.71 -8.35 -9.83
N ASN A 95 23.15 -7.13 -9.85
CA ASN A 95 22.07 -6.70 -10.75
C ASN A 95 20.77 -7.50 -10.61
N ARG A 96 20.60 -8.31 -9.54
CA ARG A 96 19.41 -9.14 -9.29
C ARG A 96 18.12 -8.31 -9.21
N TYR A 97 18.24 -7.04 -8.86
CA TYR A 97 17.11 -6.15 -8.61
C TYR A 97 17.16 -4.87 -9.43
N ASP A 98 17.76 -4.96 -10.61
CA ASP A 98 17.69 -3.91 -11.61
C ASP A 98 16.23 -3.59 -11.95
N ILE A 99 15.97 -2.31 -12.15
CA ILE A 99 14.65 -1.77 -12.47
C ILE A 99 14.71 -1.32 -13.92
N ASP A 100 13.83 -1.89 -14.74
CA ASP A 100 13.60 -1.46 -16.11
C ASP A 100 12.10 -1.54 -16.43
N LEU A 101 11.36 -0.47 -16.10
CA LEU A 101 9.97 -0.30 -16.48
C LEU A 101 9.80 0.88 -17.42
N GLN A 102 9.00 0.70 -18.47
CA GLN A 102 8.62 1.76 -19.40
C GLN A 102 7.50 2.62 -18.79
N LYS A 103 7.26 3.81 -19.35
CA LYS A 103 6.08 4.59 -18.99
C LYS A 103 4.84 3.99 -19.66
N GLY A 104 3.70 4.04 -18.98
CA GLY A 104 2.37 3.73 -19.50
C GLY A 104 1.74 2.49 -18.87
N TYR A 105 0.52 2.19 -19.33
CA TYR A 105 -0.28 1.06 -18.86
C TYR A 105 0.38 -0.27 -19.25
N GLN A 106 0.71 -1.07 -18.24
CA GLN A 106 1.44 -2.32 -18.40
C GLN A 106 0.87 -3.40 -17.49
N HIS A 107 0.88 -4.63 -17.99
CA HIS A 107 0.67 -5.82 -17.20
C HIS A 107 2.01 -6.26 -16.59
N LEU A 108 2.11 -6.20 -15.26
CA LEU A 108 3.33 -6.49 -14.50
C LEU A 108 3.22 -7.88 -13.86
N ASN A 109 4.21 -8.73 -14.13
CA ASN A 109 4.45 -9.96 -13.36
C ASN A 109 5.11 -9.65 -12.00
N GLY A 110 5.41 -10.68 -11.21
CA GLY A 110 6.03 -10.53 -9.89
C GLY A 110 7.32 -9.71 -9.90
N ASP A 111 8.25 -10.00 -10.82
CA ASP A 111 9.51 -9.26 -10.92
C ASP A 111 9.27 -7.78 -11.28
N GLN A 112 8.43 -7.50 -12.27
CA GLN A 112 8.12 -6.14 -12.70
C GLN A 112 7.35 -5.35 -11.64
N ALA A 113 6.42 -5.99 -10.93
CA ALA A 113 5.71 -5.40 -9.81
C ALA A 113 6.68 -5.06 -8.66
N LEU A 114 7.68 -5.93 -8.41
CA LEU A 114 8.69 -5.69 -7.40
C LEU A 114 9.56 -4.48 -7.77
N GLN A 115 9.95 -4.37 -9.05
CA GLN A 115 10.65 -3.20 -9.58
C GLN A 115 9.85 -1.91 -9.36
N TYR A 116 8.54 -1.94 -9.63
CA TYR A 116 7.65 -0.79 -9.48
C TYR A 116 7.58 -0.27 -8.04
N VAL A 117 7.35 -1.15 -7.06
CA VAL A 117 7.22 -0.75 -5.64
C VAL A 117 8.55 -0.40 -4.97
N ARG A 118 9.68 -0.80 -5.57
CA ARG A 118 11.04 -0.51 -5.08
C ARG A 118 11.68 0.73 -5.69
N PHE A 119 11.14 1.28 -6.77
CA PHE A 119 11.74 2.44 -7.42
C PHE A 119 11.75 3.66 -6.48
N ARG A 120 12.93 4.27 -6.31
CA ARG A 120 13.21 5.34 -5.34
C ARG A 120 13.88 6.58 -5.94
N HIS A 121 14.18 6.56 -7.24
CA HIS A 121 14.98 7.60 -7.89
C HIS A 121 14.14 8.85 -8.24
N ASP A 122 13.44 9.37 -7.22
CA ASP A 122 12.57 10.54 -7.26
C ASP A 122 13.06 11.61 -6.29
N ALA A 123 12.77 12.88 -6.58
CA ALA A 123 13.13 14.01 -5.74
C ALA A 123 12.54 13.93 -4.30
N THR A 124 11.40 13.25 -4.13
CA THR A 124 10.67 13.06 -2.86
C THR A 124 10.61 11.58 -2.45
N SER A 125 11.73 10.88 -2.61
CA SER A 125 11.91 9.41 -2.63
C SER A 125 10.94 8.57 -1.76
N ASP A 126 10.71 8.90 -0.49
CA ASP A 126 9.85 8.08 0.39
C ASP A 126 8.35 8.30 0.15
N PHE A 127 7.93 9.55 -0.05
CA PHE A 127 6.54 9.94 -0.29
C PHE A 127 6.01 9.26 -1.55
N THR A 128 6.71 9.46 -2.67
CA THR A 128 6.35 8.87 -3.97
C THR A 128 6.40 7.34 -3.94
N ARG A 129 7.35 6.75 -3.18
CA ARG A 129 7.39 5.29 -3.02
C ARG A 129 6.16 4.78 -2.28
N THR A 130 5.75 5.41 -1.19
CA THR A 130 4.53 4.96 -0.48
C THR A 130 3.28 5.14 -1.33
N GLU A 131 3.20 6.18 -2.16
CA GLU A 131 2.13 6.36 -3.12
C GLU A 131 2.05 5.21 -4.12
N ARG A 132 3.19 4.79 -4.71
CA ARG A 132 3.23 3.62 -5.59
C ARG A 132 2.81 2.33 -4.88
N GLN A 133 3.19 2.14 -3.62
CA GLN A 133 2.77 0.98 -2.84
C GLN A 133 1.25 0.97 -2.60
N ARG A 134 0.65 2.14 -2.35
CA ARG A 134 -0.82 2.27 -2.27
C ARG A 134 -1.48 1.96 -3.61
N LYS A 135 -1.00 2.54 -4.71
CA LYS A 135 -1.48 2.26 -6.07
C LYS A 135 -1.37 0.77 -6.43
N PHE A 136 -0.26 0.14 -6.08
CA PHE A 136 -0.05 -1.30 -6.22
C PHE A 136 -1.10 -2.11 -5.45
N LEU A 137 -1.33 -1.82 -4.16
CA LEU A 137 -2.31 -2.56 -3.39
C LEU A 137 -3.75 -2.34 -3.87
N SER A 138 -4.08 -1.13 -4.34
CA SER A 138 -5.37 -0.87 -4.99
C SER A 138 -5.53 -1.71 -6.26
N ALA A 139 -4.49 -1.82 -7.09
CA ALA A 139 -4.51 -2.69 -8.28
C ALA A 139 -4.64 -4.18 -7.91
N VAL A 140 -3.95 -4.64 -6.87
CA VAL A 140 -4.12 -6.01 -6.33
C VAL A 140 -5.55 -6.25 -5.85
N ALA A 141 -6.15 -5.28 -5.14
CA ALA A 141 -7.54 -5.41 -4.66
C ALA A 141 -8.52 -5.56 -5.83
N VAL A 142 -8.38 -4.74 -6.88
CA VAL A 142 -9.18 -4.87 -8.11
C VAL A 142 -8.95 -6.23 -8.77
N LYS A 143 -7.68 -6.64 -8.90
CA LYS A 143 -7.31 -7.93 -9.52
C LYS A 143 -7.90 -9.14 -8.79
N MET A 144 -7.95 -9.07 -7.46
CA MET A 144 -8.53 -10.13 -6.62
C MET A 144 -10.05 -10.26 -6.78
N GLN A 145 -10.73 -9.23 -7.27
CA GLN A 145 -12.17 -9.24 -7.55
C GLN A 145 -12.52 -9.88 -8.90
N ASP A 146 -11.52 -10.22 -9.73
CA ASP A 146 -11.74 -10.98 -10.97
C ASP A 146 -12.37 -12.35 -10.67
N LEU A 147 -13.36 -12.77 -11.48
CA LEU A 147 -14.03 -14.08 -11.36
C LEU A 147 -13.05 -15.26 -11.30
N GLY A 148 -11.94 -15.18 -12.06
CA GLY A 148 -10.89 -16.20 -12.05
C GLY A 148 -10.16 -16.32 -10.71
N ASN A 149 -9.96 -15.22 -10.00
CA ASN A 149 -9.29 -15.20 -8.69
C ASN A 149 -10.26 -15.56 -7.56
N ILE A 150 -11.54 -15.18 -7.69
CA ILE A 150 -12.61 -15.60 -6.77
C ILE A 150 -12.67 -17.13 -6.67
N THR A 151 -12.70 -17.82 -7.81
CA THR A 151 -12.76 -19.29 -7.85
C THR A 151 -11.48 -19.98 -7.38
N LYS A 152 -10.33 -19.28 -7.44
CA LYS A 152 -9.00 -19.81 -7.07
C LYS A 152 -8.53 -19.38 -5.68
N LEU A 153 -9.35 -18.69 -4.88
CA LEU A 153 -8.95 -18.14 -3.59
C LEU A 153 -8.23 -19.15 -2.69
N SER A 154 -8.73 -20.39 -2.62
CA SER A 154 -8.12 -21.46 -1.83
C SER A 154 -6.74 -21.87 -2.33
N SER A 155 -6.56 -21.92 -3.65
CA SER A 155 -5.27 -22.21 -4.28
C SER A 155 -4.29 -21.07 -4.07
N ILE A 156 -4.75 -19.82 -4.19
CA ILE A 156 -3.94 -18.61 -3.98
C ILE A 156 -3.43 -18.60 -2.52
N ILE A 157 -4.32 -18.72 -1.54
CA ILE A 157 -3.96 -18.76 -0.12
C ILE A 157 -2.89 -19.83 0.12
N ARG A 158 -3.11 -21.08 -0.32
CA ARG A 158 -2.16 -22.18 -0.14
C ARG A 158 -0.80 -21.92 -0.81
N SER A 159 -0.77 -21.28 -1.97
CA SER A 159 0.48 -20.97 -2.69
C SER A 159 1.28 -19.86 -2.01
N VAL A 160 0.61 -18.98 -1.28
CA VAL A 160 1.20 -17.78 -0.67
C VAL A 160 1.59 -18.04 0.79
N SER A 161 0.86 -18.89 1.52
CA SER A 161 1.12 -19.19 2.93
C SER A 161 2.58 -19.54 3.25
N PRO A 162 3.34 -20.29 2.43
CA PRO A 162 4.75 -20.58 2.71
C PRO A 162 5.68 -19.35 2.69
N TYR A 163 5.25 -18.24 2.07
CA TYR A 163 6.04 -17.04 1.89
C TYR A 163 5.58 -15.85 2.73
N VAL A 164 4.60 -16.07 3.61
CA VAL A 164 4.01 -15.03 4.46
C VAL A 164 4.10 -15.48 5.92
N GLU A 165 4.68 -14.60 6.74
CA GLU A 165 4.60 -14.69 8.19
C GLU A 165 3.40 -13.85 8.66
N THR A 166 2.50 -14.45 9.43
CA THR A 166 1.24 -13.82 9.87
C THR A 166 0.70 -14.49 11.13
N ASN A 167 -0.14 -13.77 11.88
CA ASN A 167 -1.00 -14.34 12.93
C ASN A 167 -2.43 -14.67 12.44
N LEU A 168 -2.74 -14.48 11.16
CA LEU A 168 -3.99 -14.94 10.57
C LEU A 168 -4.01 -16.47 10.50
N SER A 169 -5.08 -17.08 10.98
CA SER A 169 -5.33 -18.49 10.68
C SER A 169 -5.74 -18.66 9.20
N SER A 170 -5.62 -19.87 8.66
CA SER A 170 -6.12 -20.16 7.32
C SER A 170 -7.59 -19.77 7.18
N ASP A 171 -8.41 -20.02 8.20
CA ASP A 171 -9.83 -19.68 8.22
C ASP A 171 -10.05 -18.15 8.19
N ASP A 172 -9.22 -17.38 8.89
CA ASP A 172 -9.26 -15.91 8.82
C ASP A 172 -8.90 -15.42 7.41
N MET A 173 -7.86 -15.99 6.80
CA MET A 173 -7.48 -15.66 5.42
C MET A 173 -8.63 -15.96 4.43
N PHE A 174 -9.32 -17.09 4.60
CA PHE A 174 -10.48 -17.44 3.79
C PHE A 174 -11.63 -16.45 3.97
N LYS A 175 -12.00 -16.14 5.22
CA LYS A 175 -13.09 -15.21 5.54
C LYS A 175 -12.79 -13.79 5.03
N LEU A 176 -11.57 -13.30 5.26
CA LEU A 176 -11.13 -11.99 4.77
C LEU A 176 -11.04 -11.95 3.25
N GLY A 177 -10.57 -13.03 2.61
CA GLY A 177 -10.55 -13.16 1.16
C GLY A 177 -11.96 -13.10 0.55
N GLN A 178 -12.92 -13.82 1.15
CA GLN A 178 -14.32 -13.76 0.75
C GLN A 178 -14.94 -12.38 0.96
N LEU A 179 -14.65 -11.74 2.10
CA LEU A 179 -15.08 -10.38 2.38
C LEU A 179 -14.53 -9.40 1.33
N GLY A 180 -13.26 -9.57 0.93
CA GLY A 180 -12.54 -8.77 -0.05
C GLY A 180 -13.26 -8.61 -1.40
N PHE A 181 -14.05 -9.60 -1.82
CA PHE A 181 -14.81 -9.53 -3.07
C PHE A 181 -15.92 -8.47 -3.06
N GLY A 182 -16.41 -8.11 -1.87
CA GLY A 182 -17.42 -7.08 -1.70
C GLY A 182 -16.89 -5.74 -1.21
N LEU A 183 -15.59 -5.62 -0.97
CA LEU A 183 -15.00 -4.40 -0.42
C LEU A 183 -14.90 -3.31 -1.48
N ARG A 184 -15.23 -2.09 -1.06
CA ARG A 184 -15.00 -0.86 -1.82
C ARG A 184 -13.80 -0.14 -1.23
N ASN A 185 -12.91 0.35 -2.10
CA ASN A 185 -11.82 1.21 -1.67
C ASN A 185 -12.41 2.56 -1.25
N ALA A 186 -12.44 2.83 0.04
CA ALA A 186 -13.01 4.05 0.62
C ALA A 186 -11.97 5.17 0.75
N GLY A 187 -10.69 4.84 0.70
CA GLY A 187 -9.65 5.86 0.70
C GLY A 187 -8.26 5.31 0.99
N THR A 188 -7.27 6.12 0.64
CA THR A 188 -5.87 5.85 1.00
C THR A 188 -5.22 7.10 1.57
N ALA A 189 -4.42 6.94 2.61
CA ALA A 189 -3.81 8.05 3.33
C ALA A 189 -2.34 7.78 3.67
N GLN A 190 -1.56 8.86 3.76
CA GLN A 190 -0.20 8.81 4.30
C GLN A 190 -0.22 9.22 5.76
N LEU A 191 0.57 8.54 6.59
CA LEU A 191 0.77 8.85 7.99
C LEU A 191 2.25 9.16 8.25
N PRO A 192 2.56 10.29 8.90
CA PRO A 192 1.69 11.45 9.12
C PRO A 192 1.28 12.14 7.79
N PRO A 193 0.15 12.88 7.78
CA PRO A 193 -0.16 13.78 6.67
C PRO A 193 0.84 14.94 6.63
N SER A 194 1.01 15.55 5.46
CA SER A 194 2.08 16.52 5.18
C SER A 194 2.08 17.75 6.09
N ASP A 195 0.91 18.21 6.53
CA ASP A 195 0.74 19.34 7.44
C ASP A 195 1.15 19.03 8.89
N LEU A 196 1.13 17.74 9.27
CA LEU A 196 1.59 17.26 10.58
C LEU A 196 3.05 16.79 10.57
N LEU A 197 3.73 16.81 9.43
CA LEU A 197 5.16 16.51 9.34
C LEU A 197 6.02 17.71 9.75
N ALA A 198 7.08 17.44 10.51
CA ALA A 198 8.12 18.39 10.81
C ALA A 198 9.51 17.79 10.56
N ASP A 199 10.41 18.60 10.01
CA ASP A 199 11.83 18.29 9.96
C ASP A 199 12.49 18.78 11.24
N GLU A 200 13.08 17.86 12.00
CA GLU A 200 13.80 18.16 13.24
C GLU A 200 15.23 17.63 13.19
N LYS A 201 16.11 18.24 14.00
CA LYS A 201 17.47 17.73 14.23
C LYS A 201 17.56 17.09 15.60
N ILE A 202 17.73 15.78 15.64
CA ILE A 202 17.88 15.01 16.88
C ILE A 202 19.23 14.30 16.82
N GLY A 203 20.10 14.56 17.81
CA GLY A 203 21.44 13.97 17.85
C GLY A 203 22.32 14.31 16.63
N GLY A 204 22.05 15.44 15.94
CA GLY A 204 22.77 15.85 14.73
C GLY A 204 22.24 15.25 13.41
N ALA A 205 21.31 14.30 13.48
CA ALA A 205 20.63 13.75 12.31
C ALA A 205 19.32 14.50 12.02
N SER A 206 19.01 14.71 10.73
CA SER A 206 17.70 15.23 10.33
C SER A 206 16.70 14.07 10.31
N VAL A 207 15.55 14.26 10.97
CA VAL A 207 14.50 13.25 11.13
C VAL A 207 13.13 13.87 10.88
N LEU A 208 12.18 13.06 10.41
CA LEU A 208 10.79 13.44 10.20
C LEU A 208 10.00 13.14 11.47
N THR A 209 9.46 14.15 12.16
CA THR A 209 8.65 13.98 13.38
C THR A 209 7.17 14.25 13.12
N VAL A 210 6.34 13.85 14.08
CA VAL A 210 4.90 14.18 14.12
C VAL A 210 4.71 15.42 15.00
N ARG A 211 4.24 16.53 14.43
CA ARG A 211 4.03 17.80 15.15
C ARG A 211 3.06 17.66 16.33
N ASN A 212 2.03 16.84 16.15
CA ASN A 212 0.99 16.62 17.15
C ASN A 212 0.34 15.24 16.95
N GLU A 213 0.63 14.30 17.84
CA GLU A 213 0.08 12.94 17.76
C GLU A 213 -1.43 12.90 18.02
N ALA A 214 -1.99 13.81 18.83
CA ALA A 214 -3.44 13.84 19.04
C ALA A 214 -4.16 14.21 17.73
N LYS A 215 -3.69 15.24 17.01
CA LYS A 215 -4.20 15.58 15.68
C LYS A 215 -3.99 14.48 14.65
N LEU A 216 -2.90 13.71 14.75
CA LEU A 216 -2.69 12.54 13.90
C LEU A 216 -3.77 11.48 14.15
N ARG A 217 -4.12 11.21 15.41
CA ARG A 217 -5.20 10.28 15.76
C ARG A 217 -6.56 10.80 15.26
N ASP A 218 -6.82 12.10 15.40
CA ASP A 218 -8.04 12.73 14.87
C ASP A 218 -8.13 12.56 13.34
N TYR A 219 -7.04 12.84 12.62
CA TYR A 219 -6.94 12.64 11.17
C TYR A 219 -7.19 11.18 10.76
N VAL A 220 -6.64 10.22 11.50
CA VAL A 220 -6.89 8.79 11.23
C VAL A 220 -8.38 8.46 11.40
N GLN A 221 -9.05 8.98 12.42
CA GLN A 221 -10.48 8.76 12.63
C GLN A 221 -11.33 9.46 11.55
N GLU A 222 -10.95 10.66 11.13
CA GLU A 222 -11.59 11.39 10.03
C GLU A 222 -11.54 10.57 8.75
N VAL A 223 -10.36 10.08 8.33
CA VAL A 223 -10.22 9.24 7.13
C VAL A 223 -11.07 7.96 7.22
N LEU A 224 -11.23 7.37 8.40
CA LEU A 224 -12.07 6.17 8.58
C LEU A 224 -13.58 6.45 8.52
N THR A 225 -13.99 7.68 8.83
CA THR A 225 -15.41 8.05 8.95
C THR A 225 -15.91 8.89 7.77
N GLU A 226 -15.02 9.42 6.94
CA GLU A 226 -15.38 10.11 5.71
C GLU A 226 -16.24 9.21 4.80
N ASP A 227 -17.35 9.77 4.34
CA ASP A 227 -18.27 9.14 3.38
C ASP A 227 -17.86 9.53 1.95
N ASP A 228 -17.93 8.55 1.02
CA ASP A 228 -17.38 8.56 -0.36
C ASP A 228 -17.77 9.80 -1.20
N SER A 229 -17.16 10.96 -0.96
CA SER A 229 -17.41 12.19 -1.73
C SER A 229 -16.30 12.54 -2.72
N GLN A 230 -15.34 11.63 -2.95
CA GLN A 230 -14.36 11.78 -4.04
C GLN A 230 -14.69 10.82 -5.19
N PRO A 231 -15.04 11.33 -6.38
CA PRO A 231 -15.32 10.49 -7.53
C PRO A 231 -14.05 9.79 -8.03
N ASP A 232 -14.25 8.56 -8.46
CA ASP A 232 -13.27 7.70 -9.13
C ASP A 232 -12.57 8.46 -10.28
N PRO A 233 -11.22 8.54 -10.32
CA PRO A 233 -10.48 9.17 -11.42
C PRO A 233 -10.79 8.54 -12.78
N ALA A 234 -11.33 7.31 -12.80
CA ALA A 234 -11.73 6.62 -14.02
C ALA A 234 -13.01 7.16 -14.67
N SER A 235 -13.79 8.02 -13.99
CA SER A 235 -15.05 8.54 -14.53
C SER A 235 -14.92 9.74 -15.49
N ASN A 236 -13.75 10.42 -15.52
CA ASN A 236 -13.53 11.58 -16.39
C ASN A 236 -12.94 11.25 -17.77
N ALA A 237 -12.75 9.97 -18.11
CA ALA A 237 -12.26 9.56 -19.44
C ALA A 237 -13.38 9.31 -20.48
N GLY A 238 -14.66 9.47 -20.10
CA GLY A 238 -15.80 9.07 -20.93
C GLY A 238 -16.69 10.19 -21.49
N ALA A 239 -16.49 11.46 -21.11
CA ALA A 239 -17.46 12.52 -21.43
C ALA A 239 -17.11 13.39 -22.66
N ASP A 240 -15.90 13.31 -23.20
CA ASP A 240 -15.43 14.24 -24.24
C ASP A 240 -15.52 13.74 -25.69
N ASN A 241 -16.20 12.62 -25.97
CA ASN A 241 -16.24 12.04 -27.32
C ASN A 241 -17.63 11.72 -27.87
N ALA A 242 -18.63 12.54 -27.52
CA ALA A 242 -19.98 12.47 -28.11
C ALA A 242 -20.52 13.86 -28.48
N SER A 243 -19.77 14.64 -29.27
CA SER A 243 -20.31 15.85 -29.90
C SER A 243 -19.64 16.19 -31.23
N ASN A 244 -19.46 15.20 -32.13
CA ASN A 244 -19.24 15.53 -33.53
C ASN A 244 -19.64 14.39 -34.48
N ALA A 245 -20.94 14.16 -34.61
CA ALA A 245 -21.49 13.34 -35.69
C ALA A 245 -22.84 13.90 -36.14
N GLY A 246 -22.83 14.52 -37.32
CA GLY A 246 -24.02 14.72 -38.15
C GLY A 246 -24.44 16.17 -38.33
N THR A 247 -24.22 16.73 -39.54
CA THR A 247 -25.21 16.71 -40.63
C THR A 247 -24.86 17.77 -41.68
N GLY A 248 -24.97 17.45 -42.97
CA GLY A 248 -25.01 18.48 -44.02
C GLY A 248 -24.51 18.10 -45.42
N SER A 249 -25.22 17.19 -46.10
CA SER A 249 -25.34 17.14 -47.57
C SER A 249 -26.61 16.32 -47.87
N PRO A 250 -27.38 16.62 -48.93
CA PRO A 250 -26.93 16.95 -50.29
C PRO A 250 -27.19 18.38 -50.76
#